data_AF-A0AAV4CIE1-F1
#
_entry.id   AF-A0AAV4CIE1-F1
#
_cell.length_a   1.000
_cell.length_b   1.000
_cell.length_c   1.000
_cell.angle_alpha   90.00
_cell.angle_beta   90.00
_cell.angle_gamma   90.00
#
_symmetry.space_group_name_H-M   'P 1'
#
loop_
_entity.id
_entity.type
_entity.pdbx_description
1 polymer ?
#
loop_
_entity_poly.entity_id
_entity_poly.type
_entity_poly.pdbx_seq_one_letter_code
_entity_poly.pdbx_strand_id
1 'polypeptide(L)'
;MYTHQWPKYQYQQKGLAIDLVGPLPPSEGFSHLLTIIDRTTRWPEAIPLSGTSTTDCARALIRHWISRFSVPLDITSGRGSQFTSTLWNEIAHQLGVQLHRTTAFHPQSNGLVERFHRTLKAALKARLQGPNWADELPWVLLGLRTAPKEDFGLSAAELVYGIPLSVPGEFIDPTSKTVNAYAPNDPFSSCV
;
A
#
# COMPACT_ATOMS: atom_id res chain seq x y z
N MET A 1 21.61 24.53 -18.86
CA MET A 1 20.13 24.55 -18.70
C MET A 1 19.59 23.21 -19.18
N TYR A 2 19.51 22.22 -18.30
CA TYR A 2 18.80 20.98 -18.62
C TYR A 2 17.33 21.20 -18.25
N THR A 3 16.49 21.43 -19.25
CA THR A 3 15.04 21.32 -19.07
C THR A 3 14.74 19.84 -18.86
N HIS A 4 14.78 19.38 -17.61
CA HIS A 4 14.16 18.14 -17.22
C HIS A 4 12.66 18.33 -17.43
N GLN A 5 12.21 18.06 -18.65
CA GLN A 5 10.81 18.06 -18.99
C GLN A 5 10.22 16.83 -18.30
N TRP A 6 9.66 17.02 -17.11
CA TRP A 6 8.99 15.98 -16.34
C TRP A 6 7.94 15.31 -17.23
N PRO A 7 7.95 13.97 -17.38
CA PRO A 7 6.89 13.28 -18.11
C PRO A 7 5.58 13.57 -17.40
N LYS A 8 4.68 14.33 -18.04
CA LYS A 8 3.43 14.85 -17.46
C LYS A 8 2.39 13.77 -17.10
N TYR A 9 2.79 12.49 -17.05
CA TYR A 9 1.94 11.34 -16.79
C TYR A 9 2.70 10.27 -16.00
N GLN A 10 3.28 10.64 -14.84
CA GLN A 10 3.87 9.67 -13.91
C GLN A 10 2.82 8.62 -13.57
N TYR A 11 3.09 7.38 -14.03
CA TYR A 11 2.40 6.13 -13.70
C TYR A 11 0.93 6.26 -13.32
N GLN A 12 0.07 6.61 -14.28
CA GLN A 12 -1.37 6.43 -14.09
C GLN A 12 -1.61 4.98 -13.67
N GLN A 13 -2.25 4.77 -12.52
CA GLN A 13 -2.52 3.44 -11.97
C GLN A 13 -3.53 2.73 -12.87
N LYS A 14 -3.02 2.01 -13.86
CA LYS A 14 -3.86 1.43 -14.92
C LYS A 14 -4.73 0.32 -14.37
N GLY A 15 -4.20 -0.55 -13.53
CA GLY A 15 -5.04 -1.56 -12.91
C GLY A 15 -4.48 -2.21 -11.67
N LEU A 16 -5.40 -2.66 -10.84
CA LEU A 16 -5.14 -3.15 -9.50
C LEU A 16 -5.23 -4.67 -9.46
N ALA A 17 -4.47 -5.28 -8.55
CA ALA A 17 -4.70 -6.63 -8.10
C ALA A 17 -5.22 -6.57 -6.65
N ILE A 18 -6.40 -7.15 -6.40
CA ILE A 18 -7.06 -7.14 -5.10
C ILE A 18 -7.28 -8.56 -4.61
N ASP A 19 -6.93 -8.81 -3.35
CA ASP A 19 -7.18 -10.09 -2.70
C ASP A 19 -7.37 -9.96 -1.18
N LEU A 20 -7.94 -10.99 -0.55
CA LEU A 20 -8.07 -11.09 0.90
C LEU A 20 -7.01 -12.00 1.50
N VAL A 21 -6.47 -11.59 2.64
CA VAL A 21 -5.64 -12.44 3.50
C VAL A 21 -6.38 -12.68 4.81
N GLY A 22 -6.61 -13.95 5.14
CA GLY A 22 -7.15 -14.36 6.43
C GLY A 22 -7.77 -15.76 6.41
N PRO A 23 -8.35 -16.19 7.54
CA PRO A 23 -8.36 -15.46 8.81
C PRO A 23 -6.96 -15.37 9.45
N LEU A 24 -6.65 -14.22 10.03
CA LEU A 24 -5.47 -13.95 10.85
C LEU A 24 -5.86 -14.01 12.34
N PRO A 25 -4.88 -14.18 13.27
CA PRO A 25 -5.15 -13.99 14.70
C PRO A 25 -5.83 -12.64 14.94
N PRO A 26 -6.84 -12.55 15.84
CA PRO A 26 -7.50 -11.29 16.13
C PRO A 26 -6.50 -10.22 16.58
N SER A 27 -6.56 -9.02 15.99
CA SER A 27 -5.75 -7.86 16.35
C SER A 27 -6.63 -6.62 16.28
N GLU A 28 -6.83 -5.93 17.41
CA GLU A 28 -7.66 -4.71 17.47
C GLU A 28 -9.07 -4.85 16.88
N GLY A 29 -9.67 -6.04 16.95
CA GLY A 29 -10.97 -6.33 16.35
C GLY A 29 -10.94 -6.57 14.83
N PHE A 30 -9.77 -6.64 14.22
CA PHE A 30 -9.56 -7.06 12.84
C PHE A 30 -9.14 -8.53 12.77
N SER A 31 -9.55 -9.20 11.70
CA SER A 31 -9.27 -10.62 11.46
C SER A 31 -8.80 -10.91 10.03
N HIS A 32 -8.91 -9.93 9.13
CA HIS A 32 -8.57 -10.07 7.72
C HIS A 32 -7.83 -8.82 7.23
N LEU A 33 -7.16 -8.96 6.10
CA LEU A 33 -6.60 -7.84 5.34
C LEU A 33 -7.18 -7.84 3.93
N LEU A 34 -7.65 -6.68 3.47
CA LEU A 34 -7.81 -6.43 2.04
C LEU A 34 -6.48 -5.92 1.49
N THR A 35 -5.87 -6.71 0.62
CA THR A 35 -4.65 -6.33 -0.09
C THR A 35 -5.00 -5.74 -1.44
N ILE A 36 -4.41 -4.59 -1.76
CA ILE A 36 -4.54 -3.90 -3.03
C ILE A 36 -3.14 -3.58 -3.52
N ILE A 37 -2.84 -3.94 -4.76
CA ILE A 37 -1.53 -3.70 -5.35
C ILE A 37 -1.71 -3.04 -6.70
N ASP A 38 -1.11 -1.87 -6.91
CA ASP A 38 -1.00 -1.30 -8.25
C ASP A 38 -0.03 -2.17 -9.06
N ARG A 39 -0.50 -2.72 -10.18
CA ARG A 39 0.34 -3.59 -11.01
C ARG A 39 1.43 -2.80 -11.72
N THR A 40 1.35 -1.47 -11.82
CA THR A 40 2.35 -0.66 -12.52
C THR A 40 3.52 -0.31 -11.60
N THR A 41 3.24 0.41 -10.52
CA THR A 41 4.25 0.85 -9.55
C THR A 41 4.62 -0.22 -8.51
N ARG A 42 3.85 -1.31 -8.47
CA ARG A 42 3.90 -2.32 -7.40
C ARG A 42 3.58 -1.74 -6.02
N TRP A 43 2.88 -0.59 -5.96
CA TRP A 43 2.49 0.04 -4.71
C TRP A 43 1.55 -0.86 -3.90
N PRO A 44 1.92 -1.26 -2.67
CA PRO A 44 1.08 -2.09 -1.83
C PRO A 44 0.23 -1.27 -0.86
N GLU A 45 -1.03 -1.66 -0.71
CA GLU A 45 -1.91 -1.33 0.40
C GLU A 45 -2.40 -2.64 1.05
N ALA A 46 -2.44 -2.65 2.38
CA ALA A 46 -3.05 -3.72 3.16
C ALA A 46 -3.96 -3.05 4.20
N ILE A 47 -5.26 -3.32 4.12
CA ILE A 47 -6.28 -2.63 4.90
C ILE A 47 -6.89 -3.63 5.89
N PRO A 48 -6.77 -3.39 7.22
CA PRO A 48 -7.40 -4.23 8.23
C PRO A 48 -8.93 -4.25 8.08
N LEU A 49 -9.50 -5.45 8.14
CA LEU A 49 -10.94 -5.69 8.07
C LEU A 49 -11.41 -6.57 9.22
N SER A 50 -12.53 -6.18 9.84
CA SER A 50 -13.23 -6.99 10.84
C SER A 50 -14.12 -8.04 10.20
N GLY A 51 -14.56 -7.80 8.96
CA GLY A 51 -15.41 -8.69 8.16
C GLY A 51 -15.02 -8.65 6.68
N THR A 52 -15.36 -9.72 5.95
CA THR A 52 -15.01 -9.91 4.54
C THR A 52 -16.19 -9.74 3.59
N SER A 53 -17.25 -9.06 4.03
CA SER A 53 -18.42 -8.84 3.19
C SER A 53 -18.07 -8.00 1.96
N THR A 54 -18.92 -8.06 0.92
CA THR A 54 -18.75 -7.18 -0.25
C THR A 54 -18.72 -5.71 0.18
N THR A 55 -19.61 -5.33 1.08
CA THR A 55 -19.74 -3.94 1.57
C THR A 55 -18.47 -3.49 2.28
N ASP A 56 -17.84 -4.36 3.08
CA ASP A 56 -16.59 -4.05 3.77
C ASP A 56 -15.45 -3.84 2.77
N CYS A 57 -15.32 -4.75 1.80
CA CYS A 57 -14.30 -4.66 0.75
C CYS A 57 -14.49 -3.40 -0.12
N ALA A 58 -15.72 -3.10 -0.53
CA ALA A 58 -16.01 -1.94 -1.37
C ALA A 58 -15.76 -0.62 -0.64
N ARG A 59 -16.19 -0.54 0.63
CA ARG A 59 -15.92 0.63 1.48
C ARG A 59 -14.41 0.83 1.67
N ALA A 60 -13.67 -0.25 1.89
CA ALA A 60 -12.22 -0.20 2.02
C ALA A 60 -11.54 0.28 0.73
N LEU A 61 -11.93 -0.26 -0.42
CA LEU A 61 -11.44 0.18 -1.73
C LEU A 61 -11.68 1.69 -1.95
N ILE A 62 -12.90 2.16 -1.71
CA ILE A 62 -13.25 3.57 -1.91
C ILE A 62 -12.46 4.48 -0.97
N ARG A 63 -12.41 4.14 0.33
CA ARG A 63 -11.80 4.99 1.36
C ARG A 63 -10.28 5.05 1.29
N HIS A 64 -9.62 3.94 0.95
CA HIS A 64 -8.17 3.83 1.06
C HIS A 64 -7.44 3.89 -0.28
N TRP A 65 -8.15 3.61 -1.39
CA TRP A 65 -7.56 3.70 -2.72
C TRP A 65 -8.14 4.83 -3.54
N ILE A 66 -9.43 4.76 -3.87
CA ILE A 66 -10.05 5.66 -4.86
C ILE A 66 -9.95 7.13 -4.42
N SER A 67 -10.19 7.39 -3.13
CA SER A 67 -10.09 8.74 -2.54
C SER A 67 -8.68 9.36 -2.59
N ARG A 68 -7.64 8.52 -2.69
CA ARG A 68 -6.22 8.94 -2.61
C ARG A 68 -5.52 8.94 -3.96
N PHE A 69 -5.81 7.95 -4.80
CA PHE A 69 -5.08 7.70 -6.03
C PHE A 69 -5.89 7.86 -7.31
N SER A 70 -7.20 8.06 -7.21
CA SER A 70 -8.20 7.98 -8.29
C SER A 70 -8.72 6.57 -8.60
N VAL A 71 -9.73 6.54 -9.47
CA VAL A 71 -10.35 5.32 -9.98
C VAL A 71 -9.39 4.62 -10.96
N PRO A 72 -9.13 3.31 -10.82
CA PRO A 72 -8.30 2.55 -11.78
C PRO A 72 -9.07 2.24 -13.07
N LEU A 73 -8.39 1.86 -14.15
CA LEU A 73 -9.07 1.37 -15.37
C LEU A 73 -9.64 -0.02 -15.17
N ASP A 74 -8.89 -0.88 -14.47
CA ASP A 74 -9.31 -2.25 -14.21
C ASP A 74 -8.90 -2.78 -12.83
N ILE A 75 -9.64 -3.75 -12.33
CA ILE A 75 -9.36 -4.49 -11.10
C ILE A 75 -9.37 -5.97 -11.42
N THR A 76 -8.27 -6.64 -11.09
CA THR A 76 -8.17 -8.10 -11.08
C THR A 76 -8.30 -8.62 -9.67
N SER A 77 -9.22 -9.57 -9.46
CA SER A 77 -9.43 -10.20 -8.15
C SER A 77 -9.54 -11.71 -8.25
N GLY A 78 -9.41 -12.37 -7.09
CA GLY A 78 -9.81 -13.77 -6.92
C GLY A 78 -11.31 -13.99 -7.13
N ARG A 79 -11.74 -15.25 -7.00
CA ARG A 79 -13.14 -15.67 -7.19
C ARG A 79 -13.96 -15.70 -5.90
N GLY A 80 -13.50 -15.02 -4.84
CA GLY A 80 -14.26 -14.90 -3.59
C GLY A 80 -15.66 -14.32 -3.81
N SER A 81 -16.63 -14.74 -3.00
CA SER A 81 -18.03 -14.30 -3.12
C SER A 81 -18.15 -12.77 -3.05
N GLN A 82 -17.31 -12.13 -2.26
CA GLN A 82 -17.24 -10.68 -2.13
C GLN A 82 -16.84 -9.94 -3.41
N PHE A 83 -16.07 -10.58 -4.30
CA PHE A 83 -15.61 -10.00 -5.57
C PHE A 83 -16.42 -10.48 -6.78
N THR A 84 -17.40 -11.37 -6.56
CA THR A 84 -18.28 -11.90 -7.61
C THR A 84 -19.74 -11.49 -7.40
N SER A 85 -20.06 -10.85 -6.27
CA SER A 85 -21.42 -10.42 -5.92
C SER A 85 -21.96 -9.32 -6.85
N THR A 86 -23.29 -9.23 -6.94
CA THR A 86 -23.98 -8.19 -7.73
C THR A 86 -23.59 -6.79 -7.30
N LEU A 87 -23.51 -6.55 -5.99
CA LEU A 87 -23.08 -5.27 -5.41
C LEU A 87 -21.67 -4.88 -5.86
N TRP A 88 -20.72 -5.81 -5.90
CA TRP A 88 -19.36 -5.52 -6.36
C TRP A 88 -19.33 -5.12 -7.84
N ASN A 89 -20.06 -5.86 -8.68
CA ASN A 89 -20.15 -5.55 -10.11
C ASN A 89 -20.83 -4.20 -10.36
N GLU A 90 -21.88 -3.87 -9.62
CA GLU A 90 -22.58 -2.59 -9.74
C GLU A 90 -21.67 -1.41 -9.34
N ILE A 91 -20.95 -1.52 -8.21
CA ILE A 91 -20.01 -0.47 -7.79
C ILE A 91 -18.92 -0.27 -8.84
N ALA A 92 -18.35 -1.35 -9.38
CA ALA A 92 -17.34 -1.24 -10.44
C ALA A 92 -17.92 -0.59 -11.71
N HIS A 93 -19.13 -0.96 -12.11
CA HIS A 93 -19.82 -0.37 -13.26
C HIS A 93 -20.05 1.14 -13.08
N GLN A 94 -20.55 1.57 -11.91
CA GLN A 94 -20.77 2.99 -11.60
C GLN A 94 -19.46 3.80 -11.58
N LEU A 95 -18.35 3.19 -11.18
CA LEU A 95 -17.03 3.79 -11.22
C LEU A 95 -16.38 3.74 -12.61
N GLY A 96 -16.95 3.00 -13.57
CA GLY A 96 -16.35 2.79 -14.89
C GLY A 96 -15.13 1.85 -14.87
N VAL A 97 -15.02 0.98 -13.86
CA VAL A 97 -13.91 0.04 -13.66
C VAL A 97 -14.20 -1.29 -14.34
N GLN A 98 -13.26 -1.79 -15.14
CA GLN A 98 -13.34 -3.14 -15.70
C GLN A 98 -12.92 -4.19 -14.67
N LEU A 99 -13.75 -5.21 -14.46
CA LEU A 99 -13.42 -6.30 -13.54
C LEU A 99 -12.88 -7.52 -14.30
N HIS A 100 -11.71 -8.00 -13.86
CA HIS A 100 -11.12 -9.24 -14.29
C HIS A 100 -11.06 -10.23 -13.13
N ARG A 101 -11.30 -11.51 -13.42
CA ARG A 101 -11.24 -12.58 -12.43
C ARG A 101 -10.07 -13.48 -12.75
N THR A 102 -9.24 -13.79 -11.75
CA THR A 102 -8.16 -14.75 -11.96
C THR A 102 -8.77 -16.11 -12.32
N THR A 103 -8.24 -16.73 -13.37
CA THR A 103 -8.53 -18.13 -13.69
C THR A 103 -7.62 -19.01 -12.81
N ALA A 104 -8.12 -20.16 -12.38
CA ALA A 104 -7.35 -21.10 -11.56
C ALA A 104 -6.05 -21.60 -12.25
N PHE A 105 -5.90 -21.33 -13.56
CA PHE A 105 -4.84 -21.83 -14.42
C PHE A 105 -3.94 -20.72 -15.02
N HIS A 106 -3.95 -19.49 -14.49
CA HIS A 106 -3.05 -18.41 -14.97
C HIS A 106 -2.03 -17.97 -13.91
N PRO A 107 -0.98 -18.78 -13.66
CA PRO A 107 0.05 -18.52 -12.66
C PRO A 107 0.83 -17.21 -12.89
N GLN A 108 0.95 -16.73 -14.14
CA GLN A 108 1.64 -15.46 -14.43
C GLN A 108 0.91 -14.22 -13.87
N SER A 109 -0.43 -14.21 -13.89
CA SER A 109 -1.22 -13.09 -13.35
C SER A 109 -1.35 -13.15 -11.83
N ASN A 110 -1.38 -14.36 -11.25
CA ASN A 110 -1.48 -14.56 -9.81
C ASN A 110 -0.15 -14.35 -9.06
N GLY A 111 0.98 -14.54 -9.75
CA GLY A 111 2.31 -14.52 -9.12
C GLY A 111 2.68 -13.20 -8.43
N LEU A 112 2.10 -12.06 -8.86
CA LEU A 112 2.35 -10.77 -8.20
C LEU A 112 1.75 -10.73 -6.79
N VAL A 113 0.47 -11.10 -6.68
CA VAL A 113 -0.26 -11.13 -5.41
C VAL A 113 0.35 -12.17 -4.48
N GLU A 114 0.66 -13.36 -5.00
CA GLU A 114 1.30 -14.44 -4.22
C GLU A 114 2.67 -14.04 -3.69
N ARG A 115 3.49 -13.37 -4.50
CA ARG A 115 4.78 -12.83 -4.04
C ARG A 115 4.58 -11.77 -2.97
N PHE A 116 3.66 -10.83 -3.20
CA PHE A 116 3.37 -9.79 -2.22
C PHE A 116 2.88 -10.36 -0.88
N HIS A 117 1.95 -11.30 -0.89
CA HIS A 117 1.45 -11.95 0.33
C HIS A 117 2.56 -12.65 1.10
N ARG A 118 3.48 -13.31 0.40
CA ARG A 118 4.64 -13.97 1.01
C ARG A 118 5.55 -12.95 1.69
N THR A 119 5.88 -11.85 1.01
CA THR A 119 6.71 -10.78 1.56
C THR A 119 6.01 -10.08 2.73
N LEU A 120 4.70 -9.81 2.62
CA LEU A 120 3.90 -9.20 3.69
C LEU A 120 3.88 -10.08 4.95
N LYS A 121 3.62 -11.39 4.80
CA LYS A 121 3.64 -12.34 5.92
C LYS A 121 5.02 -12.45 6.56
N ALA A 122 6.08 -12.46 5.76
CA ALA A 122 7.45 -12.50 6.26
C ALA A 122 7.81 -11.22 7.05
N ALA A 123 7.46 -10.05 6.51
CA ALA A 123 7.73 -8.77 7.15
C ALA A 123 6.92 -8.59 8.44
N LEU A 124 5.64 -8.98 8.46
CA LEU A 124 4.84 -9.03 9.68
C LEU A 124 5.48 -9.96 10.71
N LYS A 125 5.84 -11.19 10.33
CA LYS A 125 6.48 -12.14 11.25
C LYS A 125 7.81 -11.63 11.82
N ALA A 126 8.60 -10.90 11.03
CA ALA A 126 9.87 -10.34 11.48
C ALA A 126 9.70 -9.19 12.48
N ARG A 127 8.59 -8.46 12.39
CA ARG A 127 8.34 -7.28 13.22
C ARG A 127 7.48 -7.56 14.45
N LEU A 128 6.60 -8.56 14.37
CA LEU A 128 5.67 -8.90 15.44
C LEU A 128 6.39 -9.50 16.65
N GLN A 129 6.16 -8.89 17.82
CA GLN A 129 6.51 -9.47 19.12
C GLN A 129 5.28 -10.05 19.85
N GLY A 130 4.09 -9.93 19.26
CA GLY A 130 2.80 -10.36 19.80
C GLY A 130 1.71 -10.43 18.71
N PRO A 131 0.42 -10.57 19.09
CA PRO A 131 -0.67 -10.73 18.13
C PRO A 131 -1.09 -9.43 17.44
N ASN A 132 -0.59 -8.26 17.88
CA ASN A 132 -1.02 -6.94 17.42
C ASN A 132 -0.45 -6.56 16.05
N TRP A 133 -0.80 -7.33 15.01
CA TRP A 133 -0.33 -7.07 13.66
C TRP A 133 -0.94 -5.81 13.04
N ALA A 134 -2.10 -5.36 13.50
CA ALA A 134 -2.75 -4.15 12.99
C ALA A 134 -1.94 -2.89 13.28
N ASP A 135 -1.42 -2.77 14.51
CA ASP A 135 -0.55 -1.66 14.94
C ASP A 135 0.78 -1.60 14.18
N GLU A 136 1.33 -2.77 13.85
CA GLU A 136 2.61 -2.87 13.16
C GLU A 136 2.49 -2.70 11.64
N LEU A 137 1.28 -2.81 11.09
CA LEU A 137 1.03 -2.82 9.66
C LEU A 137 1.51 -1.54 8.94
N PRO A 138 1.33 -0.32 9.47
CA PRO A 138 1.83 0.90 8.84
C PRO A 138 3.36 0.87 8.66
N TRP A 139 4.08 0.39 9.67
CA TRP A 139 5.54 0.29 9.64
C TRP A 139 6.03 -0.78 8.66
N VAL A 140 5.35 -1.92 8.63
CA VAL A 140 5.62 -2.97 7.63
C VAL A 140 5.40 -2.42 6.22
N LEU A 141 4.27 -1.75 5.97
CA LEU A 141 3.98 -1.19 4.66
C LEU A 141 4.98 -0.10 4.26
N LEU A 142 5.43 0.74 5.20
CA LEU A 142 6.49 1.72 4.94
C LEU A 142 7.75 1.04 4.39
N GLY A 143 8.25 0.01 5.08
CA GLY A 143 9.42 -0.75 4.62
C GLY A 143 9.21 -1.43 3.26
N LEU A 144 8.02 -1.98 2.99
CA LEU A 144 7.71 -2.59 1.70
C LEU A 144 7.62 -1.59 0.54
N ARG A 145 7.22 -0.35 0.83
CA ARG A 145 7.10 0.75 -0.13
C ARG A 145 8.45 1.36 -0.48
N THR A 146 9.37 1.45 0.48
CA THR A 146 10.70 2.03 0.30
C THR A 146 11.77 1.02 -0.12
N ALA A 147 11.51 -0.29 0.02
CA ALA A 147 12.42 -1.31 -0.48
C ALA A 147 12.51 -1.28 -2.03
N PRO A 148 13.71 -1.09 -2.62
CA PRO A 148 13.93 -1.17 -4.06
C PRO A 148 13.47 -2.51 -4.63
N LYS A 149 12.92 -2.49 -5.85
CA LYS A 149 12.53 -3.71 -6.57
C LYS A 149 13.63 -4.12 -7.53
N GLU A 150 13.93 -5.42 -7.57
CA GLU A 150 15.01 -5.99 -8.41
C GLU A 150 14.85 -5.65 -9.90
N ASP A 151 13.61 -5.59 -10.39
CA ASP A 151 13.30 -5.36 -11.81
C ASP A 151 13.81 -4.01 -12.35
N PHE A 152 13.77 -2.94 -11.54
CA PHE A 152 14.04 -1.57 -12.00
C PHE A 152 14.98 -0.77 -11.10
N GLY A 153 15.40 -1.32 -9.95
CA GLY A 153 16.25 -0.64 -8.96
C GLY A 153 15.57 0.49 -8.19
N LEU A 154 14.30 0.79 -8.48
CA LEU A 154 13.49 1.81 -7.82
C LEU A 154 12.51 1.17 -6.84
N SER A 155 12.18 1.88 -5.78
CA SER A 155 11.12 1.53 -4.84
C SER A 155 9.74 1.95 -5.36
N ALA A 156 8.69 1.31 -4.83
CA ALA A 156 7.32 1.71 -5.19
C ALA A 156 7.01 3.15 -4.78
N ALA A 157 7.62 3.61 -3.67
CA ALA A 157 7.51 4.98 -3.21
C ALA A 157 8.13 5.99 -4.18
N GLU A 158 9.31 5.72 -4.71
CA GLU A 158 9.93 6.58 -5.72
C GLU A 158 9.10 6.66 -6.99
N LEU A 159 8.49 5.54 -7.42
CA LEU A 159 7.64 5.51 -8.61
C LEU A 159 6.32 6.30 -8.42
N VAL A 160 5.76 6.31 -7.21
CA VAL A 160 4.50 6.99 -6.89
C VAL A 160 4.69 8.46 -6.56
N TYR A 161 5.69 8.80 -5.73
CA TYR A 161 5.91 10.16 -5.26
C TYR A 161 6.96 10.93 -6.06
N GLY A 162 7.71 10.27 -6.94
CA GLY A 162 8.81 10.86 -7.70
C GLY A 162 10.07 11.15 -6.86
N ILE A 163 10.05 10.85 -5.56
CA ILE A 163 11.14 11.02 -4.61
C ILE A 163 11.21 9.82 -3.64
N PRO A 164 12.39 9.48 -3.11
CA PRO A 164 12.48 8.52 -2.02
C PRO A 164 11.80 9.07 -0.76
N LEU A 165 11.12 8.19 -0.02
CA LEU A 165 10.55 8.55 1.28
C LEU A 165 11.60 8.42 2.37
N SER A 166 11.59 9.38 3.29
CA SER A 166 12.43 9.29 4.47
C SER A 166 11.92 8.21 5.43
N VAL A 167 12.81 7.32 5.86
CA VAL A 167 12.48 6.26 6.82
C VAL A 167 13.03 6.58 8.22
N PRO A 168 12.38 6.12 9.31
CA PRO A 168 12.94 6.24 10.65
C PRO A 168 14.36 5.66 10.70
N GLY A 169 15.31 6.44 11.18
CA GLY A 169 16.73 6.07 11.25
C GLY A 169 17.61 6.65 10.14
N GLU A 170 17.04 7.14 9.03
CA GLU A 170 17.81 7.71 7.92
C GLU A 170 18.54 9.02 8.29
N PHE A 171 17.95 9.79 9.22
CA PHE A 171 18.58 10.99 9.78
C PHE A 171 19.44 10.73 11.02
N ILE A 172 19.50 9.48 11.51
CA ILE A 172 20.36 9.13 12.64
C ILE A 172 21.76 8.92 12.09
N ASP A 173 22.52 10.00 12.02
CA ASP A 173 23.95 9.91 11.75
C ASP A 173 24.62 9.21 12.94
N PRO A 174 25.24 8.02 12.75
CA PRO A 174 25.95 7.32 13.83
C PRO A 174 27.11 8.15 14.40
N THR A 175 27.54 9.20 13.68
CA THR A 175 28.60 10.11 14.10
C THR A 175 28.12 11.41 14.73
N SER A 176 26.80 11.63 14.84
CA SER A 176 26.25 12.79 15.55
C SER A 176 26.42 12.64 17.07
N LYS A 177 27.63 12.97 17.55
CA LYS A 177 27.82 13.30 18.96
C LYS A 177 26.89 14.46 19.28
N THR A 178 26.06 14.25 20.30
CA THR A 178 25.22 15.25 20.96
C THR A 178 25.91 16.61 21.06
N VAL A 179 25.47 17.57 20.25
CA VAL A 179 25.70 18.99 20.54
C VAL A 179 24.56 19.43 21.45
N ASN A 180 24.66 19.08 22.73
CA ASN A 180 23.88 19.76 23.75
C ASN A 180 24.56 21.08 24.08
N ALA A 181 24.00 22.19 23.59
CA ALA A 181 23.89 23.43 24.35
C ALA A 181 22.85 24.33 23.68
N TYR A 182 21.63 24.23 24.17
CA TYR A 182 20.66 25.31 24.09
C TYR A 182 21.25 26.51 24.85
N ALA A 183 21.50 27.62 24.16
CA ALA A 183 21.63 28.93 24.78
C ALA A 183 20.56 29.82 24.12
N PRO A 184 19.58 30.34 24.89
CA PRO A 184 18.47 31.09 24.35
C PRO A 184 18.95 32.51 24.07
N ASN A 185 18.74 33.00 22.85
CA ASN A 185 18.61 34.43 22.53
C ASN A 185 18.20 34.55 21.06
N ASP A 186 16.91 34.30 20.78
CA ASP A 186 16.29 34.76 19.54
C ASP A 186 15.23 35.83 19.88
N PRO A 187 15.43 37.10 19.50
CA PRO A 187 14.52 38.19 19.82
C PRO A 187 13.26 38.24 18.92
N PHE A 188 12.99 37.23 18.08
CA PHE A 188 11.88 37.28 17.11
C PHE A 188 10.65 36.41 17.42
N SER A 189 10.49 35.89 18.63
CA SER A 189 9.29 35.10 19.02
C SER A 189 8.05 35.96 19.37
N SER A 190 7.78 37.01 18.61
CA SER A 190 6.52 37.77 18.72
C SER A 190 6.08 38.26 17.34
N CYS A 191 5.67 37.34 16.48
CA CYS A 191 4.81 37.52 15.31
C CYS A 191 4.85 36.21 14.52
N VAL A 192 3.97 35.23 14.81
CA VAL A 192 2.76 34.84 14.04
C VAL A 192 1.97 33.84 14.89
#